data_AF-A0A2P4XR90-F1
#
_entry.id   AF-A0A2P4XR90-F1
#
_cell.length_a   1.000
_cell.length_b   1.000
_cell.length_c   1.000
_cell.angle_alpha   90.00
_cell.angle_beta   90.00
_cell.angle_gamma   90.00
#
_symmetry.space_group_name_H-M   'P 1'
#
loop_
_entity.id
_entity.type
_entity.pdbx_description
1 polymer ?
#
loop_
_entity_poly.entity_id
_entity_poly.type
_entity_poly.pdbx_seq_one_letter_code
_entity_poly.pdbx_strand_id
1 'polypeptide(L)'
;MGTTSAGRVGLVTLTLAFIVNIASADCAGGSSTLTTEGCSGCGEYDLCLGFTSASECSGSECETDGECTYECMGVKPNLSTLVVLIEFGGYKSSKEVAAGGFTVSGYPDLTDTWPSANNDDVTAIGTIDVSSAVTTFLMCFGSIMSGGSADVEYPQGKVASVTLTSSFISSATAVTKVVLMNLDLDDEVASLPTLLPSTVEYMDLGNTLLSKFPTELGQLTSLQQL
;
A
#
# COMPACT_ATOMS: atom_id res chain seq x y z
N MET A 1 -16.36 16.65 -84.94
CA MET A 1 -17.18 15.72 -84.13
C MET A 1 -16.24 14.61 -83.69
N GLY A 2 -15.65 14.57 -82.49
CA GLY A 2 -16.02 15.12 -81.20
C GLY A 2 -16.38 13.98 -80.26
N THR A 3 -15.39 13.24 -79.75
CA THR A 3 -15.46 12.32 -78.58
C THR A 3 -14.03 12.11 -78.03
N THR A 4 -13.58 12.95 -77.10
CA THR A 4 -13.55 12.77 -75.63
C THR A 4 -12.57 11.72 -75.10
N SER A 5 -11.45 12.25 -74.60
CA SER A 5 -10.52 11.70 -73.62
C SER A 5 -11.20 11.24 -72.33
N ALA A 6 -10.72 10.15 -71.74
CA ALA A 6 -10.97 9.83 -70.33
C ALA A 6 -9.69 9.22 -69.73
N GLY A 7 -8.86 10.10 -69.15
CA GLY A 7 -7.79 9.70 -68.24
C GLY A 7 -8.38 9.17 -66.94
N ARG A 8 -7.91 8.00 -66.50
CA ARG A 8 -8.18 7.47 -65.16
C ARG A 8 -7.18 8.08 -64.18
N VAL A 9 -7.59 9.15 -63.51
CA VAL A 9 -6.96 9.63 -62.26
C VAL A 9 -7.51 8.80 -61.11
N GLY A 10 -6.62 8.31 -60.25
CA GLY A 10 -6.93 7.35 -59.20
C GLY A 10 -7.61 7.95 -57.95
N LEU A 11 -7.99 7.05 -57.06
CA LEU A 11 -8.16 7.34 -55.64
C LEU A 11 -7.60 6.14 -54.87
N VAL A 12 -6.37 6.27 -54.37
CA VAL A 12 -5.87 5.41 -53.30
C VAL A 12 -6.34 6.07 -52.01
N THR A 13 -7.41 5.55 -51.42
CA THR A 13 -7.87 5.95 -50.09
C THR A 13 -6.88 5.43 -49.06
N LEU A 14 -5.97 6.29 -48.62
CA LEU A 14 -5.10 6.01 -47.48
C LEU A 14 -5.95 6.20 -46.20
N THR A 15 -6.53 5.12 -45.70
CA THR A 15 -7.14 5.08 -44.36
C THR A 15 -6.02 5.25 -43.33
N LEU A 16 -5.87 6.46 -42.79
CA LEU A 16 -5.14 6.67 -41.53
C LEU A 16 -5.93 5.97 -40.43
N ALA A 17 -5.51 4.76 -40.07
CA ALA A 17 -5.88 4.17 -38.80
C ALA A 17 -5.19 5.00 -37.71
N PHE A 18 -5.95 5.88 -37.07
CA PHE A 18 -5.54 6.43 -35.77
C PHE A 18 -5.50 5.24 -34.81
N ILE A 19 -4.31 4.69 -34.59
CA ILE A 19 -4.02 3.85 -33.44
C ILE A 19 -4.11 4.81 -32.26
N VAL A 20 -5.30 4.93 -31.68
CA VAL A 20 -5.44 5.46 -30.33
C VAL A 20 -4.75 4.41 -29.46
N ASN A 21 -3.46 4.62 -29.18
CA ASN A 21 -2.84 3.98 -28.03
C ASN A 21 -3.59 4.57 -26.84
N ILE A 22 -4.68 3.92 -26.45
CA ILE A 22 -5.21 4.06 -25.10
C ILE A 22 -4.14 3.35 -24.26
N ALA A 23 -3.08 4.10 -23.93
CA ALA A 23 -2.28 3.75 -22.78
C ALA A 23 -3.28 3.84 -21.64
N SER A 24 -3.77 2.69 -21.17
CA SER A 24 -4.28 2.61 -19.81
C SER A 24 -3.12 3.11 -18.98
N ALA A 25 -3.20 4.33 -18.47
CA ALA A 25 -2.26 4.76 -17.46
C ALA A 25 -2.47 3.76 -16.31
N ASP A 26 -1.45 2.98 -15.97
CA ASP A 26 -1.45 2.25 -14.69
C ASP A 26 -1.44 3.34 -13.62
N CYS A 27 -2.63 3.67 -13.10
CA CYS A 27 -2.81 4.67 -12.07
C CYS A 27 -2.21 4.10 -10.79
N ALA A 28 -0.96 4.47 -10.50
CA ALA A 28 -0.18 3.91 -9.40
C ALA A 28 -0.15 2.37 -9.43
N GLY A 29 -0.22 1.72 -8.26
CA GLY A 29 -0.31 0.25 -8.14
C GLY A 29 -1.71 -0.32 -8.39
N GLY A 30 -2.66 0.49 -8.86
CA GLY A 30 -4.07 0.12 -9.01
C GLY A 30 -4.92 0.33 -7.75
N SER A 31 -6.20 -0.04 -7.85
CA SER A 31 -7.22 0.36 -6.86
C SER A 31 -7.19 -0.43 -5.55
N SER A 32 -6.26 -1.38 -5.43
CA SER A 32 -6.12 -2.25 -4.24
C SER A 32 -4.68 -2.36 -3.73
N THR A 33 -3.78 -1.54 -4.29
CA THR A 33 -2.37 -1.51 -3.89
C THR A 33 -2.06 -0.15 -3.28
N LEU A 34 -1.80 -0.12 -1.98
CA LEU A 34 -1.37 1.09 -1.29
C LEU A 34 0.10 1.37 -1.60
N THR A 35 0.40 2.53 -2.18
CA THR A 35 1.76 2.86 -2.65
C THR A 35 1.99 4.37 -2.59
N THR A 36 3.24 4.81 -2.70
CA THR A 36 3.60 6.21 -3.01
C THR A 36 4.02 6.37 -4.48
N GLU A 37 4.27 5.25 -5.17
CA GLU A 37 4.75 5.23 -6.55
C GLU A 37 3.59 5.48 -7.52
N GLY A 38 3.77 6.44 -8.44
CA GLY A 38 2.76 6.78 -9.45
C GLY A 38 1.59 7.62 -8.92
N CYS A 39 1.69 8.17 -7.70
CA CYS A 39 0.71 9.04 -7.06
C CYS A 39 0.86 10.52 -7.49
N SER A 40 0.86 10.82 -8.79
CA SER A 40 1.15 12.19 -9.29
C SER A 40 0.16 13.27 -8.83
N GLY A 41 -1.06 12.88 -8.44
CA GLY A 41 -2.08 13.78 -7.89
C GLY A 41 -1.98 14.04 -6.38
N CYS A 42 -1.11 13.33 -5.65
CA CYS A 42 -0.99 13.43 -4.19
C CYS A 42 0.24 14.24 -3.76
N GLY A 43 0.31 14.61 -2.47
CA GLY A 43 1.46 15.29 -1.89
C GLY A 43 2.71 14.40 -1.85
N GLU A 44 3.86 15.03 -1.56
CA GLU A 44 5.13 14.32 -1.45
C GLU A 44 5.09 13.33 -0.26
N TYR A 45 5.44 12.06 -0.52
CA TYR A 45 5.34 10.94 0.43
C TYR A 45 3.93 10.56 0.89
N ASP A 46 2.88 11.18 0.33
CA ASP A 46 1.51 10.76 0.58
C ASP A 46 1.29 9.37 -0.01
N LEU A 47 0.57 8.52 0.73
CA LEU A 47 0.16 7.23 0.20
C LEU A 47 -1.06 7.42 -0.69
N CYS A 48 -1.22 6.57 -1.69
CA CYS A 48 -2.40 6.61 -2.54
C CYS A 48 -2.89 5.22 -2.96
N LEU A 49 -4.18 5.17 -3.29
CA LEU A 49 -4.79 4.13 -4.11
C LEU A 49 -5.13 4.73 -5.47
N GLY A 50 -4.81 4.04 -6.55
CA GLY A 50 -5.02 4.55 -7.91
C GLY A 50 -6.21 3.92 -8.61
N PHE A 51 -7.08 4.75 -9.18
CA PHE A 51 -8.30 4.36 -9.85
C PHE A 51 -8.30 4.85 -11.30
N THR A 52 -8.89 4.05 -12.19
CA THR A 52 -9.05 4.38 -13.61
C THR A 52 -10.24 5.31 -13.87
N SER A 53 -11.07 5.59 -12.85
CA SER A 53 -12.18 6.52 -12.97
C SER A 53 -12.52 7.22 -11.65
N ALA A 54 -12.97 8.46 -11.74
CA ALA A 54 -13.36 9.25 -10.57
C ALA A 54 -14.57 8.67 -9.81
N SER A 55 -15.41 7.88 -10.49
CA SER A 55 -16.56 7.22 -9.86
C SER A 55 -16.19 6.04 -8.96
N GLU A 56 -14.97 5.50 -9.10
CA GLU A 56 -14.48 4.38 -8.28
C GLU A 56 -13.84 4.87 -6.98
N CYS A 57 -13.44 6.14 -6.93
CA CYS A 57 -12.91 6.76 -5.73
C CYS A 57 -14.07 7.30 -4.88
N SER A 58 -14.35 6.63 -3.76
CA SER A 58 -15.43 7.03 -2.82
C SER A 58 -14.95 7.86 -1.63
N GLY A 59 -13.63 8.03 -1.49
CA GLY A 59 -13.00 8.81 -0.41
C GLY A 59 -13.28 10.32 -0.50
N SER A 60 -13.09 11.02 0.62
CA SER A 60 -13.15 12.48 0.65
C SER A 60 -11.89 13.15 0.08
N GLU A 61 -10.80 12.39 -0.10
CA GLU A 61 -9.48 12.85 -0.54
C GLU A 61 -9.16 12.35 -1.97
N CYS A 62 -10.19 12.26 -2.81
CA CYS A 62 -10.06 11.85 -4.21
C CYS A 62 -9.55 13.00 -5.08
N GLU A 63 -8.35 12.85 -5.63
CA GLU A 63 -7.71 13.81 -6.54
C GLU A 63 -7.62 13.21 -7.95
N THR A 64 -8.03 13.97 -8.97
CA THR A 64 -7.95 13.53 -10.37
C THR A 64 -6.82 14.25 -11.08
N ASP A 65 -5.89 13.47 -11.64
CA ASP A 65 -4.80 13.97 -12.50
C ASP A 65 -4.80 13.19 -13.83
N GLY A 66 -5.13 13.89 -14.91
CA GLY A 66 -5.30 13.29 -16.23
C GLY A 66 -6.44 12.27 -16.27
N GLU A 67 -6.11 11.04 -16.69
CA GLU A 67 -7.05 9.91 -16.74
C GLU A 67 -7.09 9.11 -15.44
N CYS A 68 -6.29 9.48 -14.44
CA CYS A 68 -6.19 8.78 -13.16
C CYS A 68 -6.90 9.55 -12.05
N THR A 69 -7.55 8.82 -11.16
CA THR A 69 -8.04 9.36 -9.89
C THR A 69 -7.32 8.64 -8.74
N TYR A 70 -6.94 9.38 -7.72
CA TYR A 70 -6.19 8.87 -6.59
C TYR A 70 -6.94 9.16 -5.31
N GLU A 71 -7.08 8.16 -4.44
CA GLU A 71 -7.43 8.42 -3.05
C GLU A 71 -6.14 8.68 -2.30
N CYS A 72 -5.84 9.96 -2.05
CA CYS A 72 -4.64 10.38 -1.35
C CYS A 72 -4.84 10.22 0.16
N MET A 73 -3.79 9.79 0.86
CA MET A 73 -3.73 9.69 2.31
C MET A 73 -2.56 10.53 2.80
N GLY A 74 -2.90 11.71 3.32
CA GLY A 74 -1.92 12.72 3.71
C GLY A 74 -0.94 12.25 4.80
N VAL A 75 0.36 12.38 4.53
CA VAL A 75 1.42 12.18 5.51
C VAL A 75 1.89 13.53 6.04
N LYS A 76 1.91 13.69 7.37
CA LYS A 76 2.41 14.94 7.97
C LYS A 76 3.90 15.12 7.66
N PRO A 77 4.32 16.33 7.28
CA PRO A 77 5.73 16.59 6.96
C PRO A 77 6.60 16.57 8.23
N ASN A 78 7.89 16.29 8.06
CA ASN A 78 8.93 16.34 9.10
C ASN A 78 8.70 15.42 10.32
N LEU A 79 8.01 14.30 10.11
CA LEU A 79 7.87 13.29 11.15
C LEU A 79 9.15 12.44 11.26
N SER A 80 9.59 12.18 12.50
CA SER A 80 10.58 11.12 12.78
C SER A 80 9.97 9.72 12.77
N THR A 81 8.65 9.65 12.92
CA THR A 81 7.87 8.43 13.04
C THR A 81 6.70 8.48 12.09
N LEU A 82 6.69 7.58 11.11
CA LEU A 82 5.54 7.36 10.23
C LEU A 82 4.76 6.16 10.74
N VAL A 83 3.45 6.34 10.86
CA VAL A 83 2.51 5.28 11.22
C VAL A 83 1.51 5.18 10.09
N VAL A 84 1.34 3.98 9.55
CA VAL A 84 0.32 3.66 8.56
C VAL A 84 -0.66 2.70 9.22
N LEU A 85 -1.93 3.08 9.24
CA LEU A 85 -3.01 2.28 9.82
C LEU A 85 -3.78 1.57 8.71
N ILE A 86 -4.04 0.28 8.86
CA ILE A 86 -4.90 -0.42 7.91
C ILE A 86 -6.05 -1.07 8.67
N GLU A 87 -7.24 -0.51 8.57
CA GLU A 87 -8.41 -0.99 9.28
C GLU A 87 -8.75 -2.43 8.91
N PHE A 88 -9.26 -3.19 9.88
CA PHE A 88 -9.70 -4.56 9.60
C PHE A 88 -10.94 -4.55 8.72
N GLY A 89 -10.85 -5.26 7.60
CA GLY A 89 -11.98 -5.58 6.75
C GLY A 89 -12.74 -6.83 7.19
N GLY A 90 -13.44 -7.44 6.25
CA GLY A 90 -14.15 -8.70 6.36
C GLY A 90 -13.26 -9.94 6.42
N TYR A 91 -11.94 -9.81 6.20
CA TYR A 91 -11.01 -10.93 6.34
C TYR A 91 -11.03 -11.52 7.77
N LYS A 92 -10.96 -12.86 7.84
CA LYS A 92 -10.89 -13.62 9.08
C LYS A 92 -9.83 -14.68 8.95
N SER A 93 -8.82 -14.61 9.81
CA SER A 93 -7.79 -15.63 9.87
C SER A 93 -8.34 -16.98 10.33
N SER A 94 -7.59 -18.05 10.08
CA SER A 94 -7.90 -19.38 10.61
C SER A 94 -8.08 -19.40 12.14
N LYS A 95 -7.29 -18.58 12.87
CA LYS A 95 -7.41 -18.42 14.33
C LYS A 95 -8.69 -17.69 14.73
N GLU A 96 -9.08 -16.64 14.00
CA GLU A 96 -10.33 -15.92 14.26
C GLU A 96 -11.55 -16.80 13.98
N VAL A 97 -11.55 -17.55 12.88
CA VAL A 97 -12.62 -18.50 12.55
C VAL A 97 -12.73 -19.58 13.63
N ALA A 98 -11.60 -20.14 14.07
CA ALA A 98 -11.58 -21.15 15.13
C ALA A 98 -12.07 -20.62 16.49
N ALA A 99 -11.84 -19.33 16.77
CA ALA A 99 -12.34 -18.65 17.97
C ALA A 99 -13.84 -18.31 17.91
N GLY A 100 -14.50 -18.50 16.76
CA GLY A 100 -15.90 -18.10 16.55
C GLY A 100 -16.08 -16.62 16.23
N GLY A 101 -15.01 -15.92 15.84
CA GLY A 101 -14.96 -14.49 15.59
C GLY A 101 -14.54 -13.67 16.82
N PHE A 102 -13.99 -12.48 16.57
CA PHE A 102 -13.65 -11.54 17.62
C PHE A 102 -14.60 -10.35 17.61
N THR A 103 -15.00 -9.88 18.79
CA THR A 103 -15.62 -8.57 18.95
C THR A 103 -14.54 -7.60 19.39
N VAL A 104 -14.20 -6.65 18.52
CA VAL A 104 -13.22 -5.60 18.80
C VAL A 104 -13.96 -4.33 19.20
N SER A 105 -13.90 -3.97 20.48
CA SER A 105 -14.49 -2.74 21.04
C SER A 105 -13.63 -2.19 22.17
N GLY A 106 -13.76 -0.89 22.46
CA GLY A 106 -12.99 -0.22 23.53
C GLY A 106 -11.58 0.24 23.12
N TYR A 107 -11.35 0.33 21.82
CA TYR A 107 -10.07 0.66 21.24
C TYR A 107 -10.10 2.09 20.65
N PRO A 108 -9.07 2.93 20.87
CA PRO A 108 -9.05 4.27 20.32
C PRO A 108 -8.83 4.26 18.81
N ASP A 109 -9.61 5.06 18.10
CA ASP A 109 -9.48 5.27 16.66
C ASP A 109 -8.52 6.42 16.38
N LEU A 110 -7.46 6.15 15.62
CA LEU A 110 -6.41 7.09 15.25
C LEU A 110 -6.35 7.38 13.75
N THR A 111 -7.37 6.98 12.98
CA THR A 111 -7.49 7.24 11.54
C THR A 111 -7.46 8.74 11.21
N ASP A 112 -7.98 9.60 12.09
CA ASP A 112 -7.86 11.07 11.96
C ASP A 112 -6.42 11.60 12.18
N THR A 113 -5.54 10.80 12.78
CA THR A 113 -4.19 11.23 13.17
C THR A 113 -3.12 10.79 12.19
N TRP A 114 -3.29 9.60 11.60
CA TRP A 114 -2.32 8.89 10.78
C TRP A 114 -2.98 8.43 9.48
N PRO A 115 -2.24 8.36 8.36
CA PRO A 115 -2.78 7.84 7.11
C PRO A 115 -3.37 6.45 7.31
N SER A 116 -4.59 6.24 6.82
CA SER A 116 -5.33 5.00 7.00
C SER A 116 -6.05 4.52 5.76
N ALA A 117 -6.09 3.21 5.56
CA ALA A 117 -6.88 2.54 4.53
C ALA A 117 -7.63 1.32 5.08
N ASN A 118 -8.60 0.78 4.35
CA ASN A 118 -9.35 -0.42 4.77
C ASN A 118 -8.79 -1.69 4.10
N ASN A 119 -8.66 -2.79 4.85
CA ASN A 119 -8.22 -4.08 4.30
C ASN A 119 -9.24 -4.77 3.36
N ASP A 120 -10.49 -4.30 3.30
CA ASP A 120 -11.43 -4.71 2.26
C ASP A 120 -11.09 -4.11 0.88
N ASP A 121 -10.45 -2.93 0.87
CA ASP A 121 -10.06 -2.22 -0.35
C ASP A 121 -8.59 -2.49 -0.70
N VAL A 122 -7.72 -2.56 0.33
CA VAL A 122 -6.28 -2.77 0.17
C VAL A 122 -5.92 -4.24 0.39
N THR A 123 -5.44 -4.88 -0.68
CA THR A 123 -4.98 -6.27 -0.67
C THR A 123 -3.47 -6.40 -0.87
N ALA A 124 -2.82 -5.34 -1.34
CA ALA A 124 -1.38 -5.29 -1.54
C ALA A 124 -0.79 -3.98 -1.03
N ILE A 125 0.47 -4.04 -0.58
CA ILE A 125 1.25 -2.86 -0.24
C ILE A 125 2.43 -2.78 -1.22
N GLY A 126 2.46 -1.67 -1.95
CA GLY A 126 3.45 -1.26 -2.93
C GLY A 126 4.73 -0.71 -2.30
N THR A 127 5.50 -0.03 -3.13
CA THR A 127 6.60 0.84 -2.70
C THR A 127 6.03 1.97 -1.83
N ILE A 128 6.62 2.18 -0.65
CA ILE A 128 6.33 3.32 0.22
C ILE A 128 7.64 4.09 0.39
N ASP A 129 7.76 5.18 -0.36
CA ASP A 129 8.80 6.16 -0.17
C ASP A 129 8.48 6.99 1.06
N VAL A 130 9.45 7.08 1.97
CA VAL A 130 9.32 7.87 3.19
C VAL A 130 10.38 8.97 3.20
N SER A 131 10.05 10.09 3.84
CA SER A 131 11.00 11.17 4.02
C SER A 131 12.25 10.69 4.77
N SER A 132 13.41 11.23 4.39
CA SER A 132 14.69 10.96 5.08
C SER A 132 14.72 11.35 6.56
N ALA A 133 13.73 12.10 7.04
CA ALA A 133 13.54 12.40 8.46
C ALA A 133 12.98 11.21 9.27
N VAL A 134 12.30 10.27 8.61
CA VAL A 134 11.65 9.12 9.25
C VAL A 134 12.70 8.08 9.62
N THR A 135 12.86 7.86 10.92
CA THR A 135 13.73 6.80 11.46
C THR A 135 12.91 5.60 11.95
N THR A 136 11.61 5.81 12.17
CA THR A 136 10.70 4.81 12.73
C THR A 136 9.50 4.65 11.80
N PHE A 137 9.33 3.45 11.25
CA PHE A 137 8.20 3.08 10.42
C PHE A 137 7.34 2.06 11.17
N LEU A 138 6.05 2.37 11.31
CA LEU A 138 5.08 1.49 11.92
C LEU A 138 3.95 1.26 10.93
N MET A 139 3.66 0.01 10.63
CA MET A 139 2.44 -0.38 9.92
C MET A 139 1.63 -1.28 10.84
N CYS A 140 0.46 -0.79 11.21
CA CYS A 140 -0.41 -1.47 12.15
C CYS A 140 -1.73 -1.74 11.46
N PHE A 141 -2.18 -2.99 11.52
CA PHE A 141 -3.51 -3.33 11.09
C PHE A 141 -4.46 -3.21 12.28
N GLY A 142 -5.58 -2.53 12.04
CA GLY A 142 -6.44 -1.94 13.04
C GLY A 142 -6.08 -0.48 13.35
N SER A 143 -7.09 0.32 13.70
CA SER A 143 -7.01 1.79 13.83
C SER A 143 -6.30 2.28 15.10
N ILE A 144 -5.38 1.49 15.67
CA ILE A 144 -4.94 1.69 17.06
C ILE A 144 -3.42 1.57 17.20
N MET A 145 -2.82 2.58 17.81
CA MET A 145 -1.58 2.44 18.55
C MET A 145 -1.82 2.88 19.99
N SER A 146 -1.48 2.03 20.96
CA SER A 146 -1.50 2.40 22.37
C SER A 146 -0.32 3.34 22.67
N GLY A 147 -0.62 4.62 22.84
CA GLY A 147 0.27 5.59 23.47
C GLY A 147 0.04 5.62 24.98
N GLY A 148 0.44 4.60 25.72
CA GLY A 148 0.29 4.54 27.18
C GLY A 148 0.53 3.15 27.76
N SER A 149 0.76 3.07 29.08
CA SER A 149 1.13 1.87 29.85
C SER A 149 0.01 0.82 30.01
N ALA A 150 -0.90 0.72 29.06
CA ALA A 150 -1.90 -0.34 28.98
C ALA A 150 -1.84 -0.96 27.58
N ASP A 151 -1.35 -2.19 27.53
CA ASP A 151 -1.28 -3.03 26.34
C ASP A 151 -2.70 -3.43 25.92
N VAL A 152 -3.38 -2.58 25.16
CA VAL A 152 -4.58 -2.97 24.39
C VAL A 152 -4.12 -3.61 23.09
N GLU A 153 -3.47 -4.77 23.21
CA GLU A 153 -3.11 -5.62 22.09
C GLU A 153 -4.39 -6.30 21.55
N TYR A 154 -4.58 -6.30 20.23
CA TYR A 154 -5.72 -6.98 19.63
C TYR A 154 -5.75 -8.46 20.03
N PRO A 155 -6.93 -9.10 20.11
CA PRO A 155 -7.00 -10.53 20.39
C PRO A 155 -6.10 -11.31 19.43
N GLN A 156 -5.23 -12.15 19.98
CA GLN A 156 -4.29 -12.91 19.17
C GLN A 156 -5.03 -13.68 18.07
N GLY A 157 -4.64 -13.44 16.82
CA GLY A 157 -5.29 -14.00 15.64
C GLY A 157 -6.26 -13.06 14.92
N LYS A 158 -6.63 -11.91 15.51
CA LYS A 158 -7.27 -10.85 14.73
C LYS A 158 -6.19 -10.14 13.93
N VAL A 159 -6.12 -10.45 12.64
CA VAL A 159 -5.14 -9.88 11.72
C VAL A 159 -5.82 -9.52 10.41
N ALA A 160 -5.17 -8.67 9.64
CA ALA A 160 -5.50 -8.40 8.25
C ALA A 160 -4.65 -9.25 7.31
N SER A 161 -5.08 -9.36 6.05
CA SER A 161 -4.32 -10.05 5.00
C SER A 161 -3.97 -9.04 3.91
N VAL A 162 -2.68 -8.72 3.79
CA VAL A 162 -2.15 -8.00 2.63
C VAL A 162 -0.85 -8.62 2.18
N THR A 163 -0.58 -8.53 0.89
CA THR A 163 0.70 -8.94 0.33
C THR A 163 1.66 -7.74 0.28
N LEU A 164 2.84 -7.90 0.89
CA LEU A 164 3.93 -6.93 0.74
C LEU A 164 4.66 -7.19 -0.59
N THR A 165 4.64 -6.22 -1.49
CA THR A 165 5.25 -6.35 -2.82
C THR A 165 6.71 -5.87 -2.83
N SER A 166 7.42 -6.17 -3.94
CA SER A 166 8.89 -6.31 -4.02
C SER A 166 9.78 -5.17 -3.53
N SER A 167 9.23 -4.00 -3.25
CA SER A 167 10.02 -2.82 -2.88
C SER A 167 9.65 -2.19 -1.55
N PHE A 168 8.46 -2.47 -1.01
CA PHE A 168 7.91 -1.96 0.26
C PHE A 168 8.63 -0.70 0.78
N ILE A 169 9.42 -0.77 1.85
CA ILE A 169 10.22 0.35 2.36
C ILE A 169 11.73 0.13 2.19
N SER A 170 12.15 -0.74 1.27
CA SER A 170 13.55 -1.15 1.09
C SER A 170 14.50 0.03 0.76
N SER A 171 13.98 1.10 0.14
CA SER A 171 14.70 2.33 -0.19
C SER A 171 14.91 3.27 1.00
N ALA A 172 14.21 3.06 2.12
CA ALA A 172 14.15 3.96 3.27
C ALA A 172 15.39 3.85 4.19
N THR A 173 16.55 4.26 3.70
CA THR A 173 17.85 4.11 4.39
C THR A 173 17.98 4.85 5.73
N ALA A 174 17.09 5.79 6.05
CA ALA A 174 17.06 6.45 7.35
C ALA A 174 16.31 5.64 8.43
N VAL A 175 15.51 4.65 8.02
CA VAL A 175 14.69 3.82 8.92
C VAL A 175 15.55 2.78 9.62
N THR A 176 15.52 2.82 10.95
CA THR A 176 16.17 1.85 11.84
C THR A 176 15.14 1.08 12.68
N LYS A 177 14.01 1.75 12.94
CA LYS A 177 12.73 1.33 13.51
C LYS A 177 11.73 0.64 12.57
N VAL A 178 11.46 -0.66 12.62
CA VAL A 178 10.28 -1.23 11.91
C VAL A 178 9.34 -1.96 12.86
N VAL A 179 8.05 -1.67 12.79
CA VAL A 179 7.00 -2.37 13.54
C VAL A 179 5.90 -2.79 12.57
N LEU A 180 5.63 -4.09 12.48
CA LEU A 180 4.55 -4.68 11.69
C LEU A 180 3.64 -5.46 12.63
N MET A 181 2.42 -4.94 12.88
CA MET A 181 1.50 -5.53 13.85
C MET A 181 0.17 -5.94 13.24
N ASN A 182 -0.37 -7.06 13.74
CA ASN A 182 -1.68 -7.61 13.37
C ASN A 182 -1.81 -7.93 11.88
N LEU A 183 -0.71 -8.33 11.24
CA LEU A 183 -0.66 -8.68 9.83
C LEU A 183 -0.42 -10.17 9.66
N ASP A 184 -1.20 -10.84 8.82
CA ASP A 184 -0.86 -12.19 8.37
C ASP A 184 0.44 -12.15 7.54
N LEU A 185 1.54 -12.66 8.11
CA LEU A 185 2.86 -12.69 7.47
C LEU A 185 3.37 -14.10 7.20
N ASP A 186 2.56 -15.15 7.40
CA ASP A 186 3.05 -16.54 7.34
C ASP A 186 3.61 -16.89 5.94
N ASP A 187 3.09 -16.27 4.87
CA ASP A 187 3.54 -16.48 3.49
C ASP A 187 4.67 -15.50 3.06
N GLU A 188 4.79 -14.34 3.71
CA GLU A 188 5.62 -13.21 3.27
C GLU A 188 6.90 -13.05 4.11
N VAL A 189 6.98 -13.70 5.27
CA VAL A 189 8.09 -13.51 6.22
C VAL A 189 9.46 -13.80 5.64
N ALA A 190 9.55 -14.75 4.70
CA ALA A 190 10.78 -15.10 4.02
C ALA A 190 11.31 -13.99 3.10
N SER A 191 10.42 -13.10 2.64
CA SER A 191 10.73 -11.97 1.75
C SER A 191 11.04 -10.70 2.52
N LEU A 192 10.70 -10.60 3.81
CA LEU A 192 10.94 -9.39 4.62
C LEU A 192 12.37 -8.82 4.52
N PRO A 193 13.45 -9.63 4.50
CA PRO A 193 14.80 -9.07 4.39
C PRO A 193 15.07 -8.29 3.11
N THR A 194 14.38 -8.60 2.01
CA THR A 194 14.52 -7.85 0.75
C THR A 194 13.56 -6.66 0.66
N LEU A 195 12.50 -6.68 1.46
CA LEU A 195 11.45 -5.65 1.51
C LEU A 195 11.76 -4.51 2.49
N LEU A 196 12.78 -4.69 3.32
CA LEU A 196 13.15 -3.77 4.38
C LEU A 196 14.55 -3.19 4.15
N PRO A 197 14.82 -1.99 4.66
CA PRO A 197 16.14 -1.39 4.49
C PRO A 197 17.17 -2.14 5.35
N SER A 198 18.40 -2.27 4.83
CA SER A 198 19.49 -2.97 5.55
C SER A 198 19.92 -2.30 6.87
N THR A 199 19.41 -1.10 7.15
CA THR A 199 19.66 -0.26 8.32
C THR A 199 18.76 -0.59 9.51
N VAL A 200 17.78 -1.50 9.36
CA VAL A 200 16.89 -1.88 10.45
C VAL A 200 17.67 -2.51 11.61
N GLU A 201 17.59 -1.88 12.77
CA GLU A 201 18.22 -2.32 14.02
C GLU A 201 17.20 -2.93 14.99
N TYR A 202 15.95 -2.49 14.92
CA TYR A 202 14.87 -2.98 15.74
C TYR A 202 13.69 -3.35 14.85
N MET A 203 13.15 -4.55 15.07
CA MET A 203 11.93 -5.04 14.45
C MET A 203 10.96 -5.51 15.53
N ASP A 204 9.66 -5.34 15.27
CA ASP A 204 8.59 -5.93 16.07
C ASP A 204 7.55 -6.53 15.13
N LEU A 205 7.25 -7.82 15.33
CA LEU A 205 6.30 -8.61 14.53
C LEU A 205 5.12 -9.10 15.39
N GLY A 206 4.59 -8.24 16.25
CA GLY A 206 3.46 -8.53 17.14
C GLY A 206 2.20 -9.01 16.41
N ASN A 207 1.60 -10.10 16.91
CA ASN A 207 0.36 -10.69 16.39
C ASN A 207 0.38 -10.94 14.85
N THR A 208 1.45 -11.52 14.31
CA THR A 208 1.64 -11.70 12.86
C THR A 208 1.30 -13.09 12.31
N LEU A 209 0.56 -13.87 13.09
CA LEU A 209 0.25 -15.29 12.87
C LEU A 209 1.42 -16.28 12.72
N LEU A 210 2.66 -15.79 12.65
CA LEU A 210 3.87 -16.59 12.51
C LEU A 210 3.85 -17.80 13.44
N SER A 211 3.93 -18.98 12.83
CA SER A 211 3.95 -20.25 13.54
C SER A 211 5.36 -20.69 13.95
N LYS A 212 6.38 -20.06 13.36
CA LYS A 212 7.80 -20.37 13.53
C LYS A 212 8.62 -19.09 13.60
N PHE A 213 9.80 -19.20 14.22
CA PHE A 213 10.77 -18.12 14.21
C PHE A 213 11.31 -17.89 12.78
N PRO A 214 11.29 -16.65 12.26
CA PRO A 214 11.72 -16.35 10.90
C PRO A 214 13.25 -16.23 10.80
N THR A 215 13.89 -17.34 10.48
CA THR A 215 15.36 -17.42 10.39
C THR A 215 15.96 -16.55 9.29
N GLU A 216 15.16 -16.23 8.27
CA GLU A 216 15.50 -15.41 7.12
C GLU A 216 15.85 -13.97 7.51
N LEU A 217 15.29 -13.47 8.62
CA LEU A 217 15.64 -12.17 9.21
C LEU A 217 17.11 -12.08 9.62
N GLY A 218 17.84 -13.20 9.73
CA GLY A 218 19.29 -13.20 9.92
C GLY A 218 20.07 -12.56 8.76
N GLN A 219 19.43 -12.31 7.61
CA GLN A 219 20.00 -11.52 6.51
C GLN A 219 20.06 -10.02 6.81
N LEU A 220 19.25 -9.52 7.76
CA LEU A 220 19.30 -8.14 8.25
C LEU A 220 20.46 -8.00 9.24
N THR A 221 21.67 -7.79 8.73
CA THR A 221 22.90 -7.78 9.55
C THR A 221 22.96 -6.69 10.62
N SER A 222 22.17 -5.62 10.47
CA SER A 222 22.06 -4.53 11.45
C SER A 222 21.07 -4.83 12.57
N LEU A 223 20.23 -5.87 12.42
CA LEU A 223 19.16 -6.18 13.36
C LEU A 223 19.74 -6.63 14.70
N GLN A 224 19.41 -5.89 15.76
CA GLN A 224 19.86 -6.10 17.13
C GLN A 224 18.71 -6.59 18.02
N GLN A 225 17.48 -6.17 17.72
CA GLN A 225 16.29 -6.51 18.47
C GLN A 225 15.16 -6.96 17.53
N LEU A 226 14.50 -8.06 17.89
CA LEU A 226 13.30 -8.62 17.26
C LEU A 226 12.28 -8.98 18.35
#